data_AF-A0A8T3M8J2-F1
#
_entry.id   AF-A0A8T3M8J2-F1
#
_cell.length_a   1.000
_cell.length_b   1.000
_cell.length_c   1.000
_cell.angle_alpha   90.00
_cell.angle_beta   90.00
_cell.angle_gamma   90.00
#
_symmetry.space_group_name_H-M   'P 1'
#
loop_
_entity.id
_entity.type
_entity.pdbx_description
1 polymer ?
#
loop_
_entity_poly.entity_id
_entity_poly.type
_entity_poly.pdbx_seq_one_letter_code
_entity_poly.pdbx_strand_id
1 'polypeptide(L)'
;MRHPQPPDPVVDTSGGRSLSFGRPETRSLPRPVTERPPIAVGPGRGADAESPRSGPLRDEVNGFPIQLAKVQRPALREETLERPRLLDWLRAKIHGRVVLVLADAGYGKTTLLADFARRSRMRTLWYRLDDDDRDWVSFLHHLIAAGREHDPNFAPATLGLLSEIGAAGPGREVVLDSFIRELPTITLNGAVLI
;
A
#
# COMPACT_ATOMS: atom_id res chain seq x y z
N MET A 1 -18.44 28.34 -43.35
CA MET A 1 -17.15 28.43 -42.63
C MET A 1 -17.18 27.42 -41.50
N ARG A 2 -16.42 26.31 -41.62
CA ARG A 2 -16.40 25.20 -40.65
C ARG A 2 -15.17 25.36 -39.75
N HIS A 3 -15.38 25.31 -38.44
CA HIS A 3 -14.30 25.23 -37.44
C HIS A 3 -13.62 23.85 -37.48
N PRO A 4 -12.30 23.74 -37.25
CA PRO A 4 -11.59 22.47 -37.17
C PRO A 4 -11.78 21.79 -35.80
N GLN A 5 -12.02 20.49 -35.84
CA GLN A 5 -12.11 19.58 -34.69
C GLN A 5 -10.69 19.19 -34.23
N PRO A 6 -10.38 19.16 -32.91
CA PRO A 6 -9.09 18.67 -32.44
C PRO A 6 -9.00 17.13 -32.53
N PRO A 7 -7.79 16.55 -32.72
CA PRO A 7 -7.63 15.11 -32.91
C PRO A 7 -7.86 14.32 -31.61
N ASP A 8 -8.44 13.13 -31.77
CA ASP A 8 -8.58 12.12 -30.71
C ASP A 8 -7.21 11.70 -30.15
N PRO A 9 -7.05 11.53 -28.82
CA PRO A 9 -5.86 10.87 -28.29
C PRO A 9 -5.99 9.37 -28.53
N VAL A 10 -5.51 8.94 -29.70
CA VAL A 10 -5.17 7.54 -29.96
C VAL A 10 -4.02 7.16 -29.03
N VAL A 11 -4.32 6.37 -28.01
CA VAL A 11 -3.31 5.61 -27.27
C VAL A 11 -3.67 4.14 -27.39
N ASP A 12 -3.23 3.55 -28.49
CA ASP A 12 -3.05 2.11 -28.63
C ASP A 12 -1.53 1.87 -28.64
N THR A 13 -1.02 1.11 -27.68
CA THR A 13 0.27 0.43 -27.84
C THR A 13 0.14 -1.02 -27.42
N SER A 14 0.55 -1.86 -28.36
CA SER A 14 0.46 -3.30 -28.42
C SER A 14 1.40 -3.98 -27.43
N GLY A 15 0.86 -4.90 -26.62
CA GLY A 15 1.65 -5.79 -25.76
C GLY A 15 0.93 -6.29 -24.51
N GLY A 16 0.03 -7.29 -24.65
CA GLY A 16 -0.37 -8.15 -23.53
C GLY A 16 -1.38 -7.59 -22.50
N ARG A 17 -2.65 -7.43 -22.90
CA ARG A 17 -3.87 -7.30 -22.07
C ARG A 17 -3.78 -6.32 -20.87
N SER A 18 -3.66 -5.03 -21.17
CA SER A 18 -4.20 -3.97 -20.31
C SER A 18 -5.73 -4.03 -20.33
N LEU A 19 -6.38 -3.97 -19.17
CA LEU A 19 -7.83 -3.80 -19.06
C LEU A 19 -8.12 -2.38 -18.59
N SER A 20 -8.60 -1.54 -19.51
CA SER A 20 -9.14 -0.23 -19.19
C SER A 20 -10.62 -0.37 -18.81
N PHE A 21 -11.02 0.20 -17.68
CA PHE A 21 -12.44 0.34 -17.35
C PHE A 21 -12.89 1.72 -17.85
N GLY A 22 -13.72 1.73 -18.90
CA GLY A 22 -14.28 2.96 -19.46
C GLY A 22 -15.10 3.75 -18.44
N ARG A 23 -15.40 5.02 -18.76
CA ARG A 23 -16.29 5.86 -17.94
C ARG A 23 -17.66 5.16 -17.78
N PRO A 24 -18.30 5.23 -16.60
CA PRO A 24 -19.68 4.75 -16.44
C PRO A 24 -20.56 5.42 -17.49
N GLU A 25 -21.39 4.65 -18.18
CA GLU A 25 -22.38 5.18 -19.13
C GLU A 25 -23.18 6.31 -18.47
N THR A 26 -23.25 7.45 -19.15
CA THR A 26 -24.00 8.63 -18.71
C THR A 26 -25.50 8.29 -18.73
N ARG A 27 -25.99 7.68 -17.66
CA ARG A 27 -27.42 7.49 -17.44
C ARG A 27 -28.02 8.88 -17.28
N SER A 28 -28.90 9.26 -18.21
CA SER A 28 -29.64 10.52 -18.21
C SER A 28 -30.19 10.85 -16.81
N LEU A 29 -29.81 12.01 -16.28
CA LEU A 29 -30.22 12.50 -14.96
C LEU A 29 -31.75 12.64 -14.86
N PRO A 30 -32.40 12.14 -13.79
CA PRO A 30 -33.77 12.52 -13.50
C PRO A 30 -33.83 13.87 -12.78
N ARG A 31 -34.51 14.84 -13.42
CA ARG A 31 -35.29 16.02 -12.93
C ARG A 31 -34.71 16.95 -11.83
N PRO A 32 -35.14 18.24 -11.82
CA PRO A 32 -34.47 19.31 -11.07
C PRO A 32 -34.48 19.11 -9.56
N VAL A 33 -33.36 19.48 -8.95
CA VAL A 33 -33.10 19.45 -7.50
C VAL A 33 -34.10 20.38 -6.80
N THR A 34 -35.08 19.81 -6.11
CA THR A 34 -35.75 20.52 -5.01
C THR A 34 -34.75 20.66 -3.88
N GLU A 35 -34.59 21.89 -3.37
CA GLU A 35 -33.70 22.23 -2.26
C GLU A 35 -33.86 21.23 -1.11
N ARG A 36 -32.84 20.41 -0.88
CA ARG A 36 -32.77 19.55 0.29
C ARG A 36 -32.33 20.42 1.48
N PRO A 37 -32.98 20.31 2.65
CA PRO A 37 -32.54 21.03 3.83
C PRO A 37 -31.10 20.62 4.18
N PRO A 38 -30.28 21.55 4.70
CA PRO A 38 -28.89 21.27 5.06
C PRO A 38 -28.85 20.12 6.08
N ILE A 39 -28.08 19.08 5.75
CA ILE A 39 -27.78 18.00 6.68
C ILE A 39 -26.81 18.57 7.70
N ALA A 40 -27.24 18.63 8.97
CA ALA A 40 -26.38 19.04 10.07
C ALA A 40 -25.18 18.09 10.17
N VAL A 41 -24.00 18.58 9.78
CA VAL A 41 -22.73 17.92 10.07
C VAL A 41 -22.41 18.22 11.53
N GLY A 42 -22.39 17.20 12.37
CA GLY A 42 -21.94 17.33 13.76
C GLY A 42 -20.50 17.86 13.83
N PRO A 43 -20.08 18.43 14.98
CA PRO A 43 -18.75 19.01 15.13
C PRO A 43 -17.69 17.96 14.74
N GLY A 44 -16.75 18.38 13.89
CA GLY A 44 -15.60 17.55 13.53
C GLY A 44 -14.93 17.01 14.78
N ARG A 45 -14.55 15.73 14.72
CA ARG A 45 -14.08 14.90 15.85
C ARG A 45 -13.18 15.69 16.82
N GLY A 46 -13.70 15.90 18.04
CA GLY A 46 -12.86 16.07 19.22
C GLY A 46 -11.99 14.82 19.40
N ALA A 47 -10.79 15.03 19.93
CA ALA A 47 -9.72 14.06 20.04
C ALA A 47 -9.96 12.96 21.10
N ASP A 48 -11.18 12.43 21.20
CA ASP A 48 -11.57 11.46 22.22
C ASP A 48 -12.18 10.22 21.55
N ALA A 49 -11.32 9.48 20.85
CA ALA A 49 -11.54 8.06 20.62
C ALA A 49 -10.47 7.34 21.43
N GLU A 50 -10.88 6.73 22.55
CA GLU A 50 -10.08 5.83 23.36
C GLU A 50 -9.37 4.82 22.45
N SER A 51 -8.10 5.10 22.18
CA SER A 51 -7.19 4.15 21.54
C SER A 51 -6.95 3.00 22.51
N PRO A 52 -7.01 1.74 22.06
CA PRO A 52 -6.55 0.64 22.90
C PRO A 52 -5.11 0.93 23.30
N ARG A 53 -4.90 1.00 24.62
CA ARG A 53 -3.67 1.39 25.30
C ARG A 53 -2.43 0.84 24.62
N SER A 54 -1.58 1.75 24.14
CA SER A 54 -0.24 1.48 23.63
C SER A 54 0.59 0.77 24.69
N GLY A 55 0.96 -0.48 24.43
CA GLY A 55 2.13 -1.08 25.09
C GLY A 55 3.40 -0.37 24.61
N PRO A 56 4.48 -0.34 25.41
CA PRO A 56 5.71 0.32 24.99
C PRO A 56 6.41 -0.52 23.90
N LEU A 57 6.95 0.15 22.87
CA LEU A 57 7.79 -0.39 21.77
C LEU A 57 7.11 -1.24 20.66
N ARG A 58 6.16 -0.66 19.92
CA ARG A 58 5.85 -1.11 18.53
C ARG A 58 6.43 -0.19 17.44
N ASP A 59 6.93 0.97 17.84
CA ASP A 59 7.39 2.02 16.92
C ASP A 59 8.91 1.99 16.75
N GLU A 60 9.58 0.92 17.19
CA GLU A 60 11.02 0.78 17.08
C GLU A 60 11.40 -0.64 16.70
N VAL A 61 12.35 -0.75 15.77
CA VAL A 61 13.01 -2.01 15.46
C VAL A 61 14.48 -1.79 15.74
N ASN A 62 14.99 -2.49 16.77
CA ASN A 62 16.41 -2.46 17.12
C ASN A 62 16.93 -1.04 17.45
N GLY A 63 16.10 -0.24 18.13
CA GLY A 63 16.41 1.16 18.48
C GLY A 63 16.27 2.15 17.31
N PHE A 64 15.94 1.69 16.10
CA PHE A 64 15.62 2.55 14.97
C PHE A 64 14.13 2.94 15.00
N PRO A 65 13.78 4.24 14.91
CA PRO A 65 12.39 4.68 14.94
C PRO A 65 11.65 4.28 13.66
N ILE A 66 10.48 3.68 13.82
CA ILE A 66 9.63 3.17 12.74
C ILE A 66 8.40 4.05 12.57
N GLN A 67 8.20 4.51 11.34
CA GLN A 67 6.97 5.19 10.95
C GLN A 67 5.87 4.16 10.67
N LEU A 68 5.01 3.89 11.66
CA LEU A 68 3.91 2.92 11.51
C LEU A 68 3.03 3.16 10.28
N ALA A 69 2.79 4.42 9.91
CA ALA A 69 1.99 4.77 8.73
C ALA A 69 2.58 4.27 7.39
N LYS A 70 3.88 3.93 7.36
CA LYS A 70 4.54 3.33 6.18
C LYS A 70 4.36 1.82 6.16
N VAL A 71 4.37 1.17 7.32
CA VAL A 71 4.41 -0.30 7.45
C VAL A 71 3.07 -0.95 7.74
N GLN A 72 2.09 -0.16 8.18
CA GLN A 72 0.75 -0.63 8.48
C GLN A 72 -0.24 -0.26 7.38
N ARG A 73 -1.02 -1.26 6.98
CA ARG A 73 -2.16 -1.08 6.09
C ARG A 73 -3.17 -0.10 6.69
N PRO A 74 -3.70 0.87 5.92
CA PRO A 74 -4.72 1.77 6.43
C PRO A 74 -5.99 1.00 6.81
N ALA A 75 -6.59 1.39 7.93
CA ALA A 75 -7.87 0.84 8.36
C ALA A 75 -8.97 1.18 7.35
N LEU A 76 -9.74 0.17 6.95
CA LEU A 76 -10.92 0.35 6.10
C LEU A 76 -12.15 0.47 6.97
N ARG A 77 -13.02 1.44 6.64
CA ARG A 77 -14.33 1.58 7.29
C ARG A 77 -15.27 0.48 6.81
N GLU A 78 -16.28 0.16 7.62
CA GLU A 78 -17.27 -0.88 7.28
C GLU A 78 -18.09 -0.49 6.03
N GLU A 79 -18.30 0.80 5.81
CA GLU A 79 -19.04 1.34 4.67
C GLU A 79 -18.19 1.42 3.39
N THR A 80 -16.97 0.89 3.40
CA THR A 80 -16.10 0.87 2.20
C THR A 80 -16.75 0.04 1.11
N LEU A 81 -17.08 0.67 -0.02
CA LEU A 81 -17.71 0.01 -1.16
C LEU A 81 -16.82 -1.12 -1.70
N GLU A 82 -17.40 -2.32 -1.76
CA GLU A 82 -16.72 -3.48 -2.32
C GLU A 82 -16.56 -3.36 -3.85
N ARG A 83 -15.40 -3.76 -4.35
CA ARG A 83 -15.08 -3.75 -5.80
C ARG A 83 -14.72 -5.16 -6.27
N PRO A 84 -15.65 -6.14 -6.21
CA PRO A 84 -15.35 -7.56 -6.44
C PRO A 84 -14.66 -7.82 -7.78
N ARG A 85 -15.10 -7.15 -8.86
CA ARG A 85 -14.48 -7.26 -10.19
C ARG A 85 -12.98 -6.93 -10.20
N LEU A 86 -12.54 -5.92 -9.45
CA LEU A 86 -11.13 -5.54 -9.36
C LEU A 86 -10.35 -6.42 -8.41
N LEU A 87 -10.97 -6.87 -7.32
CA LEU A 87 -10.37 -7.81 -6.39
C LEU A 87 -10.10 -9.15 -7.07
N ASP A 88 -11.05 -9.65 -7.86
CA ASP A 88 -10.89 -10.90 -8.61
C ASP A 88 -9.83 -10.76 -9.70
N TRP A 89 -9.75 -9.60 -10.35
CA TRP A 89 -8.66 -9.30 -11.29
C TRP A 89 -7.29 -9.31 -10.59
N LEU A 90 -7.15 -8.66 -9.44
CA LEU A 90 -5.91 -8.67 -8.65
C LEU A 90 -5.52 -10.09 -8.21
N ARG A 91 -6.48 -10.88 -7.72
CA ARG A 91 -6.28 -12.29 -7.35
C ARG A 91 -5.76 -13.11 -8.52
N ALA A 92 -6.35 -12.94 -9.71
CA ALA A 92 -5.92 -13.65 -10.91
C ALA A 92 -4.50 -13.25 -11.39
N LYS A 93 -4.00 -12.07 -10.98
CA LYS A 93 -2.71 -11.52 -11.39
C LYS A 93 -1.63 -11.60 -10.30
N ILE A 94 -1.97 -12.03 -9.08
CA ILE A 94 -1.07 -11.98 -7.93
C ILE A 94 0.19 -12.85 -8.07
N HIS A 95 0.14 -13.86 -8.95
CA HIS A 95 1.30 -14.72 -9.25
C HIS A 95 2.28 -14.07 -10.25
N GLY A 96 1.96 -12.89 -10.79
CA GLY A 96 2.92 -12.08 -11.53
C GLY A 96 4.01 -11.56 -10.59
N ARG A 97 5.24 -11.41 -11.11
CA ARG A 97 6.37 -10.88 -10.31
C ARG A 97 6.12 -9.46 -9.79
N VAL A 98 5.41 -8.65 -10.59
CA VAL A 98 5.04 -7.27 -10.27
C VAL A 98 3.67 -6.97 -10.86
N VAL A 99 2.79 -6.33 -10.08
CA VAL A 99 1.49 -5.82 -10.53
C VAL A 99 1.44 -4.33 -10.26
N LEU A 100 1.21 -3.53 -11.30
CA LEU A 100 1.14 -2.07 -11.19
C LEU A 100 -0.32 -1.61 -11.29
N VAL A 101 -0.81 -0.90 -10.26
CA VAL A 101 -2.17 -0.34 -10.21
C VAL A 101 -2.11 1.16 -10.47
N LEU A 102 -2.49 1.59 -11.67
CA LEU A 102 -2.49 2.99 -12.10
C LEU A 102 -3.91 3.56 -12.12
N ALA A 103 -4.06 4.76 -11.56
CA ALA A 103 -5.26 5.59 -11.62
C ALA A 103 -4.92 6.99 -11.06
N ASP A 104 -5.77 7.99 -11.29
CA ASP A 104 -5.56 9.32 -10.71
C ASP A 104 -5.78 9.33 -9.19
N ALA A 105 -5.43 10.44 -8.55
CA ALA A 105 -5.76 10.70 -7.15
C ALA A 105 -7.28 10.57 -6.92
N GLY A 106 -7.67 10.00 -5.78
CA GLY A 106 -9.09 9.82 -5.42
C GLY A 106 -9.78 8.58 -6.00
N TYR A 107 -9.21 7.86 -6.96
CA TYR A 107 -9.81 6.63 -7.53
C TYR A 107 -9.78 5.39 -6.62
N GLY A 108 -9.32 5.54 -5.37
CA GLY A 108 -9.33 4.48 -4.37
C GLY A 108 -8.32 3.36 -4.59
N LYS A 109 -7.14 3.66 -5.19
CA LYS A 109 -6.05 2.67 -5.38
C LYS A 109 -5.62 2.04 -4.06
N THR A 110 -5.26 2.87 -3.09
CA THR A 110 -4.85 2.45 -1.75
C THR A 110 -5.98 1.70 -1.04
N THR A 111 -7.22 2.14 -1.21
CA THR A 111 -8.41 1.46 -0.67
C THR A 111 -8.59 0.06 -1.28
N LEU A 112 -8.42 -0.08 -2.60
CA LEU A 112 -8.49 -1.36 -3.28
C LEU A 112 -7.40 -2.33 -2.80
N LEU A 113 -6.15 -1.85 -2.69
CA LEU A 113 -5.02 -2.66 -2.23
C LEU A 113 -5.18 -3.04 -0.75
N ALA A 114 -5.67 -2.13 0.09
CA ALA A 114 -5.98 -2.42 1.48
C ALA A 114 -7.14 -3.41 1.63
N ASP A 115 -8.14 -3.39 0.73
CA ASP A 115 -9.24 -4.36 0.77
C ASP A 115 -8.78 -5.72 0.25
N PHE A 116 -7.93 -5.74 -0.78
CA PHE A 116 -7.26 -6.94 -1.25
C PHE A 116 -6.44 -7.59 -0.13
N ALA A 117 -5.58 -6.83 0.55
CA ALA A 117 -4.77 -7.29 1.68
C ALA A 117 -5.63 -7.85 2.82
N ARG A 118 -6.74 -7.19 3.17
CA ARG A 118 -7.70 -7.65 4.20
C ARG A 118 -8.30 -9.02 3.88
N ARG A 119 -8.56 -9.28 2.60
CA ARG A 119 -9.26 -10.49 2.13
C ARG A 119 -8.30 -11.58 1.66
N SER A 120 -7.01 -11.26 1.51
CA SER A 120 -6.00 -12.21 1.09
C SER A 120 -5.65 -13.15 2.23
N ARG A 121 -5.40 -14.42 1.89
CA ARG A 121 -4.82 -15.40 2.83
C ARG A 121 -3.29 -15.39 2.82
N MET A 122 -2.69 -14.65 1.89
CA MET A 122 -1.24 -14.48 1.79
C MET A 122 -0.76 -13.45 2.80
N ARG A 123 0.46 -13.63 3.31
CA ARG A 123 1.11 -12.60 4.13
C ARG A 123 1.27 -11.35 3.29
N THR A 124 0.72 -10.24 3.76
CA THR A 124 0.80 -8.96 3.05
C THR A 124 1.69 -8.01 3.83
N LEU A 125 2.88 -7.78 3.30
CA LEU A 125 3.82 -6.76 3.76
C LEU A 125 3.32 -5.44 3.18
N TRP A 126 2.94 -4.49 4.03
CA TRP A 126 2.53 -3.17 3.57
C TRP A 126 3.72 -2.22 3.68
N TYR A 127 4.04 -1.52 2.60
CA TYR A 127 5.14 -0.57 2.57
C TYR A 127 4.87 0.64 1.68
N ARG A 128 4.62 1.80 2.30
CA ARG A 128 4.49 3.06 1.59
C ARG A 128 5.87 3.68 1.37
N LEU A 129 6.27 3.76 0.10
CA LEU A 129 7.47 4.49 -0.32
C LEU A 129 7.26 6.01 -0.32
N ASP A 130 8.27 6.74 0.14
CA ASP A 130 8.42 8.20 0.04
C ASP A 130 9.90 8.59 -0.20
N ASP A 131 10.20 9.89 -0.19
CA ASP A 131 11.54 10.40 -0.51
C ASP A 131 12.62 10.04 0.53
N ASP A 132 12.23 9.75 1.77
CA ASP A 132 13.17 9.39 2.84
C ASP A 132 13.71 7.96 2.66
N ASP A 133 13.06 7.14 1.84
CA ASP A 133 13.50 5.76 1.51
C ASP A 133 14.71 5.70 0.58
N ARG A 134 15.24 6.85 0.17
CA ARG A 134 16.54 6.93 -0.52
C ARG A 134 17.69 6.53 0.40
N ASP A 135 17.53 6.71 1.71
CA ASP A 135 18.44 6.14 2.70
C ASP A 135 18.15 4.64 2.86
N TRP A 136 19.09 3.82 2.42
CA TRP A 136 18.90 2.36 2.37
C TRP A 136 18.81 1.71 3.76
N VAL A 137 19.40 2.33 4.78
CA VAL A 137 19.35 1.86 6.18
C VAL A 137 17.94 2.05 6.73
N SER A 138 17.36 3.23 6.54
CA SER A 138 15.98 3.55 6.90
C SER A 138 14.99 2.66 6.16
N PHE A 139 15.16 2.50 4.85
CA PHE A 139 14.33 1.63 4.02
C PHE A 139 14.33 0.19 4.54
N LEU A 140 15.51 -0.38 4.85
CA LEU A 140 15.59 -1.76 5.37
C LEU A 140 14.96 -1.89 6.76
N HIS A 141 15.15 -0.94 7.67
CA HIS A 141 14.52 -1.02 8.99
C HIS A 141 12.99 -1.05 8.90
N HIS A 142 12.40 -0.21 8.07
CA HIS A 142 10.95 -0.21 7.91
C HIS A 142 10.45 -1.44 7.12
N LEU A 143 11.21 -1.94 6.14
CA LEU A 143 10.85 -3.19 5.44
C LEU A 143 10.89 -4.40 6.39
N ILE A 144 11.88 -4.45 7.29
CA ILE A 144 11.94 -5.46 8.35
C ILE A 144 10.78 -5.28 9.32
N ALA A 145 10.44 -4.05 9.70
CA ALA A 145 9.27 -3.78 10.55
C ALA A 145 7.97 -4.26 9.90
N ALA A 146 7.76 -4.05 8.59
CA ALA A 146 6.62 -4.59 7.86
C ALA A 146 6.57 -6.12 7.90
N GLY A 147 7.73 -6.79 7.86
CA GLY A 147 7.83 -8.23 8.06
C GLY A 147 7.49 -8.68 9.48
N ARG A 148 7.90 -7.89 10.47
CA ARG A 148 7.65 -8.17 11.88
C ARG A 148 6.19 -8.12 12.29
N GLU A 149 5.33 -7.49 11.51
CA GLU A 149 3.87 -7.58 11.65
C GLU A 149 3.34 -9.02 11.48
N HIS A 150 4.08 -9.91 10.79
CA HIS A 150 3.71 -11.31 10.57
C HIS A 150 4.61 -12.32 11.28
N ASP A 151 5.86 -11.95 11.54
CA ASP A 151 6.82 -12.74 12.30
C ASP A 151 7.70 -11.82 13.17
N PRO A 152 7.43 -11.70 14.49
CA PRO A 152 8.17 -10.81 15.38
C PRO A 152 9.69 -11.03 15.35
N ASN A 153 10.14 -12.23 14.98
CA ASN A 153 11.54 -12.61 14.91
C ASN A 153 12.10 -12.53 13.48
N PHE A 154 11.45 -11.79 12.57
CA PHE A 154 11.95 -11.61 11.21
C PHE A 154 13.26 -10.81 11.17
N ALA A 155 14.18 -11.29 10.32
CA ALA A 155 15.47 -10.70 9.96
C ALA A 155 16.46 -10.37 11.11
N PRO A 156 16.70 -11.28 12.08
CA PRO A 156 17.57 -11.01 13.22
C PRO A 156 19.03 -10.80 12.82
N ALA A 157 19.55 -11.54 11.83
CA ALA A 157 20.95 -11.39 11.39
C ALA A 157 21.14 -10.05 10.67
N THR A 158 20.20 -9.67 9.79
CA THR A 158 20.22 -8.39 9.10
C THR A 158 20.17 -7.22 10.08
N LEU A 159 19.34 -7.29 11.12
CA LEU A 159 19.30 -6.24 12.15
C LEU A 159 20.60 -6.15 12.96
N GLY A 160 21.23 -7.28 13.28
CA GLY A 160 22.55 -7.29 13.91
C GLY A 160 23.57 -6.52 13.07
N LEU A 161 23.59 -6.77 11.76
CA LEU A 161 24.48 -6.04 10.83
C LEU A 161 24.11 -4.55 10.72
N LEU A 162 22.81 -4.21 10.71
CA LEU A 162 22.34 -2.81 10.67
C LEU A 162 22.77 -2.03 11.93
N SER A 163 22.82 -2.66 13.12
CA SER A 163 23.33 -2.03 14.35
C SER A 163 24.81 -1.63 14.27
N GLU A 164 25.59 -2.33 13.45
CA GLU A 164 27.03 -2.17 13.35
C GLU A 164 27.43 -1.18 12.24
N ILE A 165 26.47 -0.61 11.52
CA ILE A 165 26.74 0.33 10.43
C ILE A 165 27.45 1.56 10.97
N GLY A 166 28.60 1.87 10.35
CA GLY A 166 29.47 2.98 10.73
C GLY A 166 30.75 2.96 9.90
N ALA A 167 31.75 3.74 10.29
CA ALA A 167 32.99 3.91 9.51
C ALA A 167 33.79 2.60 9.29
N ALA A 168 33.60 1.60 10.14
CA ALA A 168 34.21 0.27 10.04
C ALA A 168 33.18 -0.87 9.99
N GLY A 169 31.90 -0.54 9.77
CA GLY A 169 30.78 -1.48 9.78
C GLY A 169 30.66 -2.30 8.50
N PRO A 170 29.71 -3.24 8.45
CA PRO A 170 29.44 -4.03 7.25
C PRO A 170 29.00 -3.13 6.09
N GLY A 171 29.54 -3.39 4.90
CA GLY A 171 29.11 -2.72 3.68
C GLY A 171 27.66 -3.06 3.32
N ARG A 172 27.02 -2.19 2.53
CA ARG A 172 25.63 -2.35 2.08
C ARG A 172 25.35 -3.72 1.48
N GLU A 173 26.26 -4.24 0.66
CA GLU A 173 26.14 -5.52 -0.03
C GLU A 173 26.02 -6.68 0.96
N VAL A 174 26.80 -6.65 2.05
CA VAL A 174 26.79 -7.69 3.09
C VAL A 174 25.44 -7.71 3.81
N VAL A 175 24.89 -6.53 4.11
CA VAL A 175 23.57 -6.39 4.75
C VAL A 175 22.46 -6.87 3.82
N LEU A 176 22.51 -6.49 2.54
CA LEU A 176 21.53 -6.94 1.55
C LEU A 176 21.57 -8.46 1.35
N ASP A 177 22.76 -9.05 1.27
CA ASP A 177 22.91 -10.50 1.14
C ASP A 177 22.35 -11.24 2.36
N SER A 178 22.54 -10.68 3.57
CA SER A 178 21.89 -11.19 4.78
C SER A 178 20.38 -11.13 4.66
N PHE A 179 19.84 -9.99 4.24
CA PHE A 179 18.39 -9.80 4.10
C PHE A 179 17.78 -10.76 3.08
N ILE A 180 18.40 -10.92 1.92
CA ILE A 180 17.95 -11.86 0.88
C ILE A 180 17.93 -13.30 1.39
N ARG A 181 18.89 -13.69 2.25
CA ARG A 181 18.92 -15.01 2.89
C ARG A 181 17.79 -15.21 3.91
N GLU A 182 17.36 -14.15 4.58
CA GLU A 182 16.30 -14.20 5.59
C GLU A 182 14.89 -14.03 4.99
N LEU A 183 14.76 -13.40 3.81
CA LEU A 183 13.48 -13.20 3.12
C LEU A 183 12.60 -14.46 3.01
N PRO A 184 13.13 -15.66 2.66
CA PRO A 184 12.31 -16.87 2.56
C PRO A 184 11.49 -17.16 3.81
N THR A 185 11.99 -16.82 5.01
CA THR A 185 11.30 -17.10 6.29
C THR A 185 9.87 -16.53 6.33
N ILE A 186 9.65 -15.37 5.70
CA ILE A 186 8.32 -14.74 5.64
C ILE A 186 7.56 -15.05 4.35
N THR A 187 8.22 -15.52 3.30
CA THR A 187 7.60 -15.79 1.99
C THR A 187 7.26 -17.25 1.72
N LEU A 188 7.67 -18.20 2.58
CA LEU A 188 7.51 -19.66 2.37
C LEU A 188 6.07 -20.10 2.02
N ASN A 189 5.05 -19.46 2.59
CA ASN A 189 3.64 -19.77 2.33
C ASN A 189 2.98 -18.81 1.33
N GLY A 190 3.79 -18.06 0.57
CA GLY A 190 3.35 -16.98 -0.28
C GLY A 190 3.20 -15.66 0.49
N ALA A 191 3.87 -14.63 0.00
CA ALA A 191 3.74 -13.27 0.51
C ALA A 191 3.62 -12.29 -0.65
N VAL A 192 3.00 -11.14 -0.37
CA VAL A 192 2.88 -10.02 -1.30
C VAL A 192 3.39 -8.78 -0.58
N LEU A 193 4.23 -8.01 -1.24
CA LEU A 193 4.59 -6.65 -0.83
C LEU A 193 3.68 -5.68 -1.57
N ILE A 194 2.99 -4.82 -0.82
CA ILE A 194 2.07 -3.79 -1.32
C ILE A 194 2.58 -2.42 -0.94
#